data_AF-A0A968IPK2-F1
#
_entry.id   AF-A0A968IPK2-F1
#
_cell.length_a   1.000
_cell.length_b   1.000
_cell.length_c   1.000
_cell.angle_alpha   90.00
_cell.angle_beta   90.00
_cell.angle_gamma   90.00
#
_symmetry.space_group_name_H-M   'P 1'
#
loop_
_entity.id
_entity.type
_entity.pdbx_description
1 polymer ?
#
loop_
_entity_poly.entity_id
_entity_poly.type
_entity_poly.pdbx_seq_one_letter_code
_entity_poly.pdbx_strand_id
1 'polypeptide(L)'
;MRHISGRSFSPAVVAVIVILILLFSCVGVIALARQYLLFDKQVELLATAVANLFGTIVGATLAFWFALRQLTIQSKEVHKKALVDTTFELHREFNSSEMSEARNRADKIFKQYPTPVTLDALEENFPEVEARPIYLVIRFYQRLWLAIKNKRVDTKLIPELFGEIFYWWFVNYLEPQVMPVGWQICSDIQDLKNWFDENSDQIMYRVWLDRALLEKQKRVANVSAAGEQSIK
;
A
#
# COMPACT_ATOMS: atom_id res chain seq x y z
N MET A 1 -35.26 -13.54 9.59
CA MET A 1 -34.09 -14.26 10.13
C MET A 1 -33.37 -13.34 11.12
N ARG A 2 -33.45 -13.62 12.43
CA ARG A 2 -32.73 -12.86 13.46
C ARG A 2 -31.33 -13.44 13.61
N HIS A 3 -30.31 -12.65 13.27
CA HIS A 3 -28.91 -12.97 13.56
C HIS A 3 -28.76 -13.08 15.09
N ILE A 4 -28.60 -14.29 15.60
CA ILE A 4 -28.19 -14.52 16.98
C ILE A 4 -26.71 -14.13 17.02
N SER A 5 -26.41 -12.94 17.55
CA SER A 5 -25.06 -12.54 17.87
C SER A 5 -24.55 -13.41 19.01
N GLY A 6 -23.81 -14.46 18.66
CA GLY A 6 -23.10 -15.27 19.63
C GLY A 6 -22.14 -14.38 20.40
N ARG A 7 -22.40 -14.17 21.69
CA ARG A 7 -21.46 -13.48 22.58
C ARG A 7 -20.19 -14.35 22.66
N SER A 8 -19.16 -13.97 21.93
CA SER A 8 -17.83 -14.56 22.10
C SER A 8 -17.32 -14.20 23.49
N PHE A 9 -17.03 -15.20 24.32
CA PHE A 9 -16.36 -14.97 25.59
C PHE A 9 -15.00 -14.31 25.35
N SER A 10 -14.62 -13.36 26.20
CA SER A 10 -13.30 -12.76 26.11
C SER A 10 -12.23 -13.83 26.40
N PRO A 11 -11.04 -13.75 25.77
CA PRO A 11 -9.95 -14.70 26.00
C PRO A 11 -9.58 -14.86 27.48
N ALA A 12 -9.71 -13.77 28.26
CA ALA A 12 -9.48 -13.76 29.69
C ALA A 12 -10.50 -14.63 30.45
N VAL A 13 -11.77 -14.59 30.08
CA VAL A 13 -12.81 -15.40 30.73
C VAL A 13 -12.58 -16.89 30.45
N VAL A 14 -12.20 -17.25 29.22
CA VAL A 14 -11.88 -18.64 28.87
C VAL A 14 -10.67 -19.13 29.67
N ALA A 15 -9.62 -18.32 29.80
CA ALA A 15 -8.45 -18.66 30.59
C ALA A 15 -8.79 -18.90 32.08
N VAL A 16 -9.61 -18.02 32.67
CA VAL A 16 -10.08 -18.17 34.07
C VAL A 16 -10.86 -19.46 34.26
N ILE A 17 -11.79 -19.79 33.35
CA ILE A 17 -12.57 -21.03 33.41
C ILE A 17 -11.66 -22.26 33.37
N VAL A 18 -10.65 -22.27 32.48
CA VAL A 18 -9.68 -23.37 32.38
C VAL A 18 -8.87 -23.52 33.68
N ILE A 19 -8.40 -22.41 34.26
CA ILE A 19 -7.68 -22.43 35.54
C ILE A 19 -8.55 -22.99 36.66
N LEU A 20 -9.83 -22.59 36.74
CA LEU A 20 -10.76 -23.08 37.76
C LEU A 20 -11.04 -24.58 37.61
N ILE A 21 -11.22 -25.07 36.39
CA ILE A 21 -11.41 -26.51 36.12
C ILE A 21 -10.16 -27.29 36.54
N LEU A 22 -8.96 -26.81 36.20
CA LEU A 22 -7.71 -27.44 36.60
C LEU A 22 -7.56 -27.48 38.13
N LEU A 23 -7.79 -26.37 38.81
CA LEU A 23 -7.75 -26.30 40.27
C LEU A 23 -8.76 -27.25 40.93
N PHE A 24 -10.00 -27.29 40.43
CA PHE A 24 -11.02 -28.19 40.95
C PHE A 24 -10.63 -29.66 40.78
N SER A 25 -10.09 -30.02 39.60
CA SER A 25 -9.60 -31.38 39.35
C SER A 25 -8.42 -31.75 40.26
N CYS A 26 -7.49 -30.84 40.53
CA CYS A 26 -6.40 -31.06 41.48
C CYS A 26 -6.90 -31.31 42.90
N VAL A 27 -7.85 -30.51 43.39
CA VAL A 27 -8.43 -30.69 44.73
C VAL A 27 -9.15 -32.03 44.84
N GLY A 28 -9.92 -32.42 43.82
CA GLY A 28 -10.60 -33.71 43.77
C GLY A 28 -9.63 -34.90 43.84
N VAL A 29 -8.52 -34.84 43.09
CA VAL A 29 -7.48 -35.88 43.12
C VAL A 29 -6.80 -35.96 44.50
N ILE A 30 -6.48 -34.82 45.12
CA ILE A 30 -5.86 -34.78 46.45
C ILE A 30 -6.82 -35.35 47.51
N ALA A 31 -8.10 -34.99 47.47
CA ALA A 31 -9.10 -35.46 48.41
C ALA A 31 -9.30 -36.99 48.31
N LEU A 32 -9.41 -37.52 47.09
CA LEU A 32 -9.53 -38.96 46.85
C LEU A 32 -8.26 -39.72 47.26
N ALA A 33 -7.07 -39.19 46.97
CA ALA A 33 -5.81 -39.80 47.36
C ALA A 33 -5.67 -39.91 48.88
N ARG A 34 -6.09 -38.87 49.62
CA ARG A 34 -6.03 -38.83 51.08
C ARG A 34 -6.94 -39.87 51.75
N GLN A 35 -8.07 -40.19 51.13
CA GLN A 35 -9.09 -41.07 51.71
C GLN A 35 -8.78 -42.57 51.51
N TYR A 36 -8.01 -42.95 50.48
CA TYR A 36 -7.90 -44.35 50.05
C TYR A 36 -6.49 -44.94 49.95
N LEU A 37 -5.40 -44.16 50.11
CA LEU A 37 -4.03 -44.65 49.86
C LEU A 37 -3.12 -44.62 51.09
N LEU A 38 -2.26 -45.66 51.21
CA LEU A 38 -1.10 -45.70 52.11
C LEU A 38 -0.08 -44.61 51.72
N PHE A 39 0.68 -44.10 52.70
CA PHE A 39 1.55 -42.92 52.55
C PHE A 39 2.50 -43.00 51.34
N ASP A 40 3.14 -44.15 51.09
CA ASP A 40 4.08 -44.30 49.96
C ASP A 40 3.40 -44.14 48.60
N LYS A 41 2.14 -44.54 48.46
CA LYS A 41 1.37 -44.41 47.21
C LYS A 41 0.82 -43.00 46.99
N GLN A 42 0.67 -42.21 48.06
CA GLN A 42 0.27 -40.81 47.95
C GLN A 42 1.37 -39.97 47.29
N VAL A 43 2.65 -40.26 47.60
CA VAL A 43 3.80 -39.55 47.02
C VAL A 43 3.92 -39.81 45.52
N GLU A 44 3.79 -41.06 45.09
CA GLU A 44 3.85 -41.47 43.68
C GLU A 44 2.71 -40.82 42.85
N LEU A 45 1.49 -40.78 43.40
CA LEU A 45 0.33 -40.18 42.73
C LEU A 45 0.43 -38.65 42.67
N LEU A 46 0.96 -38.00 43.72
CA LEU A 46 1.22 -36.57 43.71
C LEU A 46 2.30 -36.21 42.69
N ALA A 47 3.39 -36.97 42.62
CA ALA A 47 4.48 -36.75 41.67
C ALA A 47 4.00 -36.87 40.22
N THR A 48 3.22 -37.89 39.89
CA THR A 48 2.64 -38.07 38.55
C THR A 48 1.63 -36.98 38.20
N ALA A 49 0.78 -36.57 39.14
CA ALA A 49 -0.15 -35.46 38.95
C ALA A 49 0.57 -34.14 38.66
N VAL A 50 1.62 -33.82 39.42
CA VAL A 50 2.43 -32.60 39.23
C VAL A 50 3.16 -32.64 37.89
N ALA A 51 3.78 -33.78 37.53
CA ALA A 51 4.47 -33.94 36.25
C ALA A 51 3.50 -33.76 35.06
N ASN A 52 2.30 -34.34 35.13
CA ASN A 52 1.27 -34.20 34.09
C ASN A 52 0.75 -32.76 34.00
N LEU A 53 0.54 -32.09 35.13
CA LEU A 53 0.13 -30.69 35.17
C LEU A 53 1.21 -29.79 34.56
N PHE A 54 2.46 -30.00 34.94
CA PHE A 54 3.58 -29.25 34.39
C PHE A 54 3.73 -29.46 32.88
N GLY A 55 3.66 -30.72 32.42
CA GLY A 55 3.67 -31.05 30.99
C GLY A 55 2.52 -30.39 30.23
N THR A 56 1.32 -30.37 30.81
CA THR A 56 0.15 -29.71 30.22
C THR A 56 0.33 -28.19 30.13
N ILE A 57 0.80 -27.55 31.20
CA ILE A 57 1.04 -26.09 31.23
C ILE A 57 2.12 -25.71 30.20
N VAL A 58 3.23 -26.44 30.14
CA VAL A 58 4.29 -26.20 29.16
C VAL A 58 3.76 -26.39 27.74
N GLY A 59 3.03 -27.49 27.47
CA GLY A 59 2.43 -27.76 26.17
C GLY A 59 1.44 -26.68 25.74
N ALA A 60 0.54 -26.26 26.62
CA ALA A 60 -0.42 -25.19 26.36
C ALA A 60 0.27 -23.84 26.10
N THR A 61 1.31 -23.52 26.87
CA THR A 61 2.09 -22.28 26.71
C THR A 61 2.80 -22.26 25.36
N LEU A 62 3.44 -23.37 24.97
CA LEU A 62 4.08 -23.49 23.66
C LEU A 62 3.06 -23.39 22.52
N ALA A 63 1.94 -24.10 22.61
CA ALA A 63 0.87 -24.04 21.60
C ALA A 63 0.32 -22.61 21.44
N PHE A 64 0.08 -21.90 22.54
CA PHE A 64 -0.35 -20.51 22.52
C PHE A 64 0.70 -19.59 21.87
N TRP A 65 1.98 -19.76 22.21
CA TRP A 65 3.07 -18.98 21.62
C TRP A 65 3.20 -19.22 20.10
N PHE A 66 3.09 -20.47 19.66
CA PHE A 66 3.07 -20.81 18.23
C PHE A 66 1.87 -20.20 17.51
N ALA A 67 0.67 -20.24 18.12
CA ALA A 67 -0.53 -19.61 17.55
C ALA A 67 -0.35 -18.09 17.40
N LEU A 68 0.20 -17.40 18.40
CA LEU A 68 0.49 -15.96 18.30
C LEU A 68 1.51 -15.64 17.21
N ARG A 69 2.58 -16.45 17.08
CA ARG A 69 3.55 -16.29 15.99
C ARG A 69 2.92 -16.50 14.63
N GLN A 70 2.07 -17.53 14.48
CA GLN A 70 1.38 -17.81 13.23
C GLN A 70 0.43 -16.68 12.82
N LEU A 71 -0.34 -16.12 13.77
CA LEU A 71 -1.21 -14.96 13.50
C LEU A 71 -0.40 -13.74 13.05
N THR A 72 0.78 -13.52 13.64
CA THR A 72 1.68 -12.42 13.27
C THR A 72 2.27 -12.61 11.87
N ILE A 73 2.62 -13.84 11.50
CA ILE A 73 3.11 -14.15 10.15
C ILE A 73 1.98 -13.97 9.13
N GLN A 74 0.78 -14.48 9.43
CA GLN A 74 -0.39 -14.33 8.56
C GLN A 74 -0.77 -12.86 8.36
N SER A 75 -0.76 -12.04 9.40
CA SER A 75 -1.09 -10.61 9.26
C SER A 75 -0.08 -9.87 8.40
N LYS A 76 1.22 -10.20 8.51
CA LYS A 76 2.26 -9.65 7.64
C LYS A 76 2.10 -10.07 6.18
N GLU A 77 1.81 -11.34 5.91
CA GLU A 77 1.58 -11.85 4.56
C GLU A 77 0.33 -11.22 3.92
N VAL A 78 -0.78 -11.12 4.67
CA VAL A 78 -2.00 -10.46 4.20
C VAL A 78 -1.75 -8.98 3.92
N HIS A 79 -1.02 -8.29 4.80
CA HIS A 79 -0.69 -6.88 4.59
C HIS A 79 0.20 -6.69 3.36
N LYS A 80 1.28 -7.48 3.23
CA LYS A 80 2.19 -7.42 2.08
C LYS A 80 1.44 -7.70 0.78
N LYS A 81 0.58 -8.73 0.77
CA LYS A 81 -0.26 -9.03 -0.37
C LYS A 81 -1.15 -7.85 -0.75
N ALA A 82 -1.81 -7.22 0.22
CA ALA A 82 -2.65 -6.05 -0.03
C ALA A 82 -1.87 -4.87 -0.63
N LEU A 83 -0.63 -4.63 -0.19
CA LEU A 83 0.24 -3.59 -0.77
C LEU A 83 0.57 -3.88 -2.24
N VAL A 84 0.94 -5.13 -2.55
CA VAL A 84 1.27 -5.58 -3.90
C VAL A 84 0.05 -5.52 -4.81
N ASP A 85 -1.09 -6.04 -4.34
CA ASP A 85 -2.36 -6.02 -5.07
C ASP A 85 -2.77 -4.58 -5.41
N THR A 86 -2.70 -3.66 -4.43
CA THR A 86 -2.99 -2.23 -4.64
C THR A 86 -2.05 -1.59 -5.66
N THR A 87 -0.74 -1.91 -5.62
CA THR A 87 0.23 -1.43 -6.61
C THR A 87 -0.14 -1.90 -8.02
N PHE A 88 -0.48 -3.18 -8.19
CA PHE A 88 -0.86 -3.72 -9.50
C PHE A 88 -2.22 -3.22 -9.98
N GLU A 89 -3.14 -2.91 -9.09
CA GLU A 89 -4.41 -2.25 -9.44
C GLU A 89 -4.17 -0.85 -10.01
N LEU A 90 -3.34 -0.04 -9.36
CA LEU A 90 -2.93 1.27 -9.90
C LEU A 90 -2.24 1.13 -11.26
N HIS A 91 -1.38 0.13 -11.41
CA HIS A 91 -0.69 -0.12 -12.67
C HIS A 91 -1.67 -0.56 -13.78
N ARG A 92 -2.63 -1.42 -13.44
CA ARG A 92 -3.69 -1.84 -14.36
C ARG A 92 -4.58 -0.68 -14.77
N GLU A 93 -4.95 0.18 -13.83
CA GLU A 93 -5.71 1.39 -14.10
C GLU A 93 -4.94 2.32 -15.05
N PHE A 94 -3.66 2.53 -14.82
CA PHE A 94 -2.82 3.38 -15.67
C PHE A 94 -2.69 2.86 -17.11
N ASN A 95 -2.68 1.54 -17.26
CA ASN A 95 -2.61 0.84 -18.54
C ASN A 95 -3.98 0.48 -19.12
N SER A 96 -5.08 0.94 -18.52
CA SER A 96 -6.43 0.76 -19.08
C SER A 96 -6.58 1.49 -20.41
N SER A 97 -7.53 1.02 -21.23
CA SER A 97 -7.92 1.69 -22.48
C SER A 97 -8.30 3.15 -22.27
N GLU A 98 -9.04 3.41 -21.20
CA GLU A 98 -9.58 4.71 -20.82
C GLU A 98 -8.46 5.66 -20.43
N MET A 99 -7.49 5.20 -19.63
CA MET A 99 -6.34 6.03 -19.26
C MET A 99 -5.38 6.22 -20.45
N SER A 100 -5.21 5.22 -21.32
CA SER A 100 -4.44 5.37 -22.56
C SER A 100 -5.05 6.43 -23.47
N GLU A 101 -6.38 6.41 -23.65
CA GLU A 101 -7.10 7.43 -24.40
C GLU A 101 -6.97 8.82 -23.74
N ALA A 102 -7.13 8.91 -22.43
CA ALA A 102 -6.95 10.16 -21.70
C ALA A 102 -5.54 10.75 -21.89
N ARG A 103 -4.50 9.91 -21.77
CA ARG A 103 -3.10 10.30 -22.01
C ARG A 103 -2.88 10.78 -23.44
N ASN A 104 -3.40 10.07 -24.44
CA ASN A 104 -3.26 10.45 -25.84
C ASN A 104 -3.98 11.77 -26.15
N ARG A 105 -5.17 12.00 -25.58
CA ARG A 105 -5.91 13.26 -25.74
C ARG A 105 -5.19 14.41 -25.04
N ALA A 106 -4.73 14.21 -23.80
CA ALA A 106 -3.96 15.21 -23.06
C ALA A 106 -2.65 15.59 -23.79
N ASP A 107 -1.92 14.61 -24.32
CA ASP A 107 -0.72 14.83 -25.13
C ASP A 107 -1.01 15.69 -26.38
N LYS A 108 -2.12 15.42 -27.08
CA LYS A 108 -2.54 16.23 -28.24
C LYS A 108 -2.86 17.67 -27.83
N ILE A 109 -3.59 17.87 -26.74
CA ILE A 109 -3.93 19.21 -26.23
C ILE A 109 -2.64 19.97 -25.91
N PHE A 110 -1.75 19.39 -25.12
CA PHE A 110 -0.50 20.05 -24.77
C PHE A 110 0.46 20.30 -25.97
N LYS A 111 0.33 19.54 -27.06
CA LYS A 111 1.05 19.82 -28.31
C LYS A 111 0.45 20.98 -29.10
N GLN A 112 -0.86 21.18 -29.04
CA GLN A 112 -1.56 22.29 -29.70
C GLN A 112 -1.30 23.63 -28.99
N TYR A 113 -1.06 23.59 -27.68
CA TYR A 113 -0.81 24.78 -26.86
C TYR A 113 0.59 24.70 -26.22
N PRO A 114 1.66 25.00 -26.99
CA PRO A 114 3.04 24.82 -26.54
C PRO A 114 3.53 25.90 -25.57
N THR A 115 2.81 27.01 -25.45
CA THR A 115 3.06 28.01 -24.40
C THR A 115 2.68 27.44 -23.03
N PRO A 116 3.29 27.91 -21.93
CA PRO A 116 2.90 27.49 -20.59
C PRO A 116 1.45 27.92 -20.33
N VAL A 117 0.52 27.01 -20.59
CA VAL A 117 -0.88 27.17 -20.19
C VAL A 117 -0.91 26.65 -18.76
N THR A 118 -1.01 27.58 -17.81
CA THR A 118 -1.21 27.22 -16.41
C THR A 118 -2.48 26.38 -16.26
N LEU A 119 -2.61 25.59 -15.20
CA LEU A 119 -3.89 24.91 -14.91
C LEU A 119 -5.06 25.90 -14.87
N ASP A 120 -4.85 27.09 -14.30
CA ASP A 120 -5.87 28.14 -14.27
C ASP A 120 -6.26 28.59 -15.69
N ALA A 121 -5.27 28.77 -16.58
CA ALA A 121 -5.53 29.09 -17.98
C ALA A 121 -6.19 27.93 -18.74
N LEU A 122 -5.94 26.67 -18.37
CA LEU A 122 -6.68 25.54 -18.94
C LEU A 122 -8.15 25.58 -18.54
N GLU A 123 -8.45 25.91 -17.28
CA GLU A 123 -9.82 26.01 -16.78
C GLU A 123 -10.59 27.18 -17.39
N GLU A 124 -9.93 28.32 -17.61
CA GLU A 124 -10.55 29.50 -18.20
C GLU A 124 -10.77 29.39 -19.72
N ASN A 125 -9.83 28.76 -20.44
CA ASN A 125 -9.83 28.78 -21.91
C ASN A 125 -10.42 27.54 -22.56
N PHE A 126 -10.60 26.43 -21.83
CA PHE A 126 -11.11 25.18 -22.39
C PHE A 126 -12.44 24.77 -21.77
N PRO A 127 -13.40 24.30 -22.59
CA PRO A 127 -14.56 23.61 -22.06
C PRO A 127 -14.14 22.43 -21.17
N GLU A 128 -14.85 22.20 -20.07
CA GLU A 128 -14.54 21.13 -19.09
C GLU A 128 -14.30 19.76 -19.76
N VAL A 129 -15.06 19.45 -20.82
CA VAL A 129 -14.96 18.20 -21.59
C VAL A 129 -13.58 18.04 -22.25
N GLU A 130 -12.96 19.13 -22.70
CA GLU A 130 -11.66 19.14 -23.35
C GLU A 130 -10.52 19.07 -22.33
N ALA A 131 -10.66 19.70 -21.16
CA ALA A 131 -9.65 19.66 -20.10
C ALA A 131 -9.67 18.34 -19.30
N ARG A 132 -10.80 17.61 -19.28
CA ARG A 132 -10.98 16.36 -18.53
C ARG A 132 -9.84 15.34 -18.69
N PRO A 133 -9.32 15.02 -19.89
CA PRO A 133 -8.21 14.09 -20.06
C PRO A 133 -6.95 14.50 -19.29
N ILE A 134 -6.65 15.80 -19.22
CA ILE A 134 -5.50 16.33 -18.48
C ILE A 134 -5.70 16.06 -16.98
N TYR A 135 -6.86 16.41 -16.44
CA TYR A 135 -7.17 16.16 -15.04
C TYR A 135 -7.13 14.68 -14.66
N LEU A 136 -7.54 13.77 -15.56
CA LEU A 136 -7.45 12.32 -15.31
C LEU A 136 -5.99 11.88 -15.09
N VAL A 137 -5.06 12.37 -15.92
CA VAL A 137 -3.63 12.04 -15.80
C VAL A 137 -3.04 12.64 -14.52
N ILE A 138 -3.31 13.92 -14.23
CA ILE A 138 -2.77 14.58 -13.04
C ILE A 138 -3.34 13.95 -11.76
N ARG A 139 -4.65 13.70 -11.70
CA ARG A 139 -5.29 13.06 -10.54
C ARG A 139 -4.83 11.62 -10.34
N PHE A 140 -4.46 10.90 -11.41
CA PHE A 140 -3.82 9.60 -11.27
C PHE A 140 -2.51 9.72 -10.49
N TYR A 141 -1.61 10.63 -10.87
CA TYR A 141 -0.34 10.82 -10.17
C TYR A 141 -0.53 11.35 -8.75
N GLN A 142 -1.51 12.24 -8.52
CA GLN A 142 -1.87 12.66 -7.16
C GLN A 142 -2.32 11.47 -6.30
N ARG A 143 -3.17 10.58 -6.83
CA ARG A 143 -3.61 9.38 -6.11
C ARG A 143 -2.46 8.41 -5.86
N LEU A 144 -1.54 8.27 -6.81
CA LEU A 144 -0.31 7.49 -6.64
C LEU A 144 0.52 8.04 -5.46
N TRP A 145 0.73 9.36 -5.41
CA TRP A 145 1.41 10.00 -4.29
C TRP A 145 0.72 9.74 -2.95
N LEU A 146 -0.60 9.93 -2.90
CA LEU A 146 -1.37 9.67 -1.67
C LEU A 146 -1.26 8.20 -1.23
N ALA A 147 -1.24 7.26 -2.16
CA ALA A 147 -1.08 5.83 -1.85
C ALA A 147 0.33 5.54 -1.27
N ILE A 148 1.37 6.16 -1.81
CA ILE A 148 2.75 6.08 -1.30
C ILE A 148 2.83 6.69 0.10
N LYS A 149 2.37 7.93 0.28
CA LYS A 149 2.38 8.68 1.54
C LYS A 149 1.68 7.92 2.66
N ASN A 150 0.59 7.22 2.36
CA ASN A 150 -0.19 6.44 3.32
C ASN A 150 0.27 4.97 3.44
N LYS A 151 1.42 4.59 2.85
CA LYS A 151 1.96 3.22 2.88
C LYS A 151 0.93 2.17 2.45
N ARG A 152 0.18 2.47 1.39
CA ARG A 152 -0.87 1.60 0.82
C ARG A 152 -0.41 0.83 -0.41
N VAL A 153 0.84 1.03 -0.84
CA VAL A 153 1.45 0.37 -2.00
C VAL A 153 2.80 -0.22 -1.63
N ASP A 154 3.24 -1.21 -2.40
CA ASP A 154 4.63 -1.68 -2.35
C ASP A 154 5.53 -0.65 -3.03
N THR A 155 6.23 0.15 -2.22
CA THR A 155 7.08 1.25 -2.67
C THR A 155 8.26 0.81 -3.53
N LYS A 156 8.69 -0.46 -3.47
CA LYS A 156 9.81 -0.96 -4.27
C LYS A 156 9.43 -1.13 -5.74
N LEU A 157 8.17 -1.46 -6.00
CA LEU A 157 7.65 -1.68 -7.35
C LEU A 157 7.29 -0.36 -8.07
N ILE A 158 7.09 0.73 -7.34
CA ILE A 158 6.61 1.99 -7.91
C ILE A 158 7.63 2.61 -8.91
N PRO A 159 8.93 2.73 -8.59
CA PRO A 159 9.93 3.21 -9.55
C PRO A 159 9.95 2.39 -10.84
N GLU A 160 9.93 1.06 -10.70
CA GLU A 160 9.98 0.14 -11.84
C GLU A 160 8.75 0.28 -12.76
N LEU A 161 7.56 0.40 -12.19
CA LEU A 161 6.30 0.42 -12.94
C LEU A 161 5.94 1.80 -13.49
N PHE A 162 6.33 2.88 -12.82
CA PHE A 162 5.83 4.23 -13.13
C PHE A 162 6.94 5.25 -13.41
N GLY A 163 8.20 4.96 -13.10
CA GLY A 163 9.28 5.95 -13.13
C GLY A 163 9.48 6.59 -14.51
N GLU A 164 9.68 5.77 -15.55
CA GLU A 164 9.91 6.27 -16.92
C GLU A 164 8.79 7.17 -17.41
N ILE A 165 7.55 6.70 -17.28
CA ILE A 165 6.38 7.42 -17.79
C ILE A 165 6.09 8.66 -16.95
N PHE A 166 6.29 8.61 -15.63
CA PHE A 166 6.15 9.77 -14.76
C PHE A 166 7.14 10.87 -15.18
N TYR A 167 8.42 10.55 -15.33
CA TYR A 167 9.43 11.53 -15.76
C TYR A 167 9.14 12.10 -17.14
N TRP A 168 8.69 11.25 -18.06
CA TRP A 168 8.28 11.72 -19.38
C TRP A 168 7.17 12.78 -19.27
N TRP A 169 6.09 12.51 -18.52
CA TRP A 169 5.00 13.48 -18.29
C TRP A 169 5.47 14.71 -17.52
N PHE A 170 6.29 14.54 -16.49
CA PHE A 170 6.76 15.62 -15.63
C PHE A 170 7.56 16.65 -16.42
N VAL A 171 8.59 16.20 -17.14
CA VAL A 171 9.51 17.09 -17.87
C VAL A 171 8.85 17.75 -19.09
N ASN A 172 7.98 17.01 -19.79
CA ASN A 172 7.35 17.46 -21.03
C ASN A 172 6.13 18.36 -20.80
N TYR A 173 5.45 18.21 -19.67
CA TYR A 173 4.14 18.84 -19.43
C TYR A 173 3.98 19.40 -18.02
N LEU A 174 4.14 18.58 -16.97
CA LEU A 174 3.74 18.99 -15.62
C LEU A 174 4.62 20.14 -15.08
N GLU A 175 5.93 20.02 -15.17
CA GLU A 175 6.87 21.07 -14.72
C GLU A 175 6.65 22.41 -15.44
N PRO A 176 6.65 22.49 -16.78
CA PRO A 176 6.49 23.78 -17.45
C PRO A 176 5.07 24.37 -17.40
N GLN A 177 4.03 23.55 -17.26
CA GLN A 177 2.64 24.00 -17.45
C GLN A 177 1.77 23.88 -16.21
N VAL A 178 1.98 22.88 -15.36
CA VAL A 178 1.12 22.61 -14.19
C VAL A 178 1.68 23.24 -12.92
N MET A 179 2.99 23.19 -12.72
CA MET A 179 3.66 23.65 -11.49
C MET A 179 3.66 25.15 -11.15
N PRO A 180 3.46 26.13 -12.06
CA PRO A 180 3.44 27.54 -11.66
C PRO A 180 2.18 27.97 -10.88
N VAL A 181 1.29 27.03 -10.53
CA VAL A 181 -0.02 27.28 -9.91
C VAL A 181 -0.05 26.87 -8.44
N GLY A 182 -0.71 27.66 -7.59
CA GLY A 182 -0.78 27.47 -6.12
C GLY A 182 -1.71 26.36 -5.63
N TRP A 183 -2.11 25.41 -6.47
CA TRP A 183 -3.03 24.34 -6.07
C TRP A 183 -2.31 23.22 -5.32
N GLN A 184 -2.98 22.57 -4.37
CA GLN A 184 -2.43 21.43 -3.61
C GLN A 184 -1.91 20.31 -4.53
N ILE A 185 -2.55 20.12 -5.68
CA ILE A 185 -2.14 19.12 -6.66
C ILE A 185 -0.71 19.34 -7.16
N CYS A 186 -0.26 20.59 -7.31
CA CYS A 186 1.10 20.91 -7.72
C CYS A 186 2.10 20.49 -6.65
N SER A 187 1.81 20.78 -5.37
CA SER A 187 2.63 20.33 -4.24
C SER A 187 2.72 18.80 -4.21
N ASP A 188 1.60 18.10 -4.40
CA ASP A 188 1.56 16.64 -4.39
C ASP A 188 2.39 16.02 -5.54
N ILE A 189 2.37 16.63 -6.73
CA ILE A 189 3.18 16.19 -7.88
C ILE A 189 4.66 16.48 -7.64
N GLN A 190 5.01 17.62 -7.04
CA GLN A 190 6.40 17.92 -6.69
C GLN A 190 6.94 16.97 -5.62
N ASP A 191 6.14 16.68 -4.59
CA ASP A 191 6.49 15.70 -3.57
C ASP A 191 6.68 14.31 -4.18
N LEU A 192 5.83 13.92 -5.13
CA LEU A 192 5.99 12.67 -5.89
C LEU A 192 7.31 12.65 -6.67
N LYS A 193 7.67 13.75 -7.33
CA LYS A 193 8.94 13.87 -8.06
C LYS A 193 10.14 13.70 -7.12
N ASN A 194 10.14 14.44 -6.00
CA ASN A 194 11.18 14.34 -4.98
C ASN A 194 11.27 12.91 -4.44
N TRP A 195 10.13 12.26 -4.21
CA TRP A 195 10.09 10.88 -3.78
C TRP A 195 10.70 9.92 -4.81
N PHE A 196 10.43 10.10 -6.11
CA PHE A 196 11.09 9.31 -7.16
C PHE A 196 12.60 9.59 -7.21
N ASP A 197 13.05 10.84 -7.08
CA ASP A 197 14.48 11.18 -7.03
C ASP A 197 15.20 10.41 -5.90
N GLU A 198 14.55 10.29 -4.73
CA GLU A 198 15.11 9.64 -3.55
C GLU A 198 15.04 8.11 -3.57
N ASN A 199 14.02 7.53 -4.22
CA ASN A 199 13.71 6.09 -4.12
C ASN A 199 14.01 5.30 -5.41
N SER A 200 14.45 5.95 -6.47
CA SER A 200 14.83 5.28 -7.72
C SER A 200 16.31 4.91 -7.73
N ASP A 201 16.65 3.85 -8.46
CA ASP A 201 18.05 3.58 -8.82
C ASP A 201 18.61 4.77 -9.64
N GLN A 202 19.79 5.25 -9.28
CA GLN A 202 20.37 6.45 -9.90
C GLN A 202 20.62 6.29 -11.40
N ILE A 203 20.94 5.08 -11.85
CA ILE A 203 21.17 4.81 -13.28
C ILE A 203 19.83 4.86 -14.01
N MET A 204 18.81 4.19 -13.48
CA MET A 204 17.46 4.21 -14.06
C MET A 204 16.87 5.61 -14.12
N TYR A 205 17.00 6.38 -13.03
CA TYR A 205 16.58 7.78 -12.98
C TYR A 205 17.21 8.61 -14.10
N ARG A 206 18.54 8.51 -14.29
CA ARG A 206 19.23 9.25 -15.36
C ARG A 206 18.72 8.84 -16.74
N VAL A 207 18.54 7.55 -16.99
CA VAL A 207 18.00 7.04 -18.26
C VAL A 207 16.62 7.63 -18.55
N TRP A 208 15.72 7.66 -17.56
CA TRP A 208 14.38 8.23 -17.73
C TRP A 208 14.43 9.73 -18.00
N LEU A 209 15.24 10.46 -17.23
CA LEU A 209 15.40 11.90 -17.38
C LEU A 209 15.97 12.27 -18.75
N ASP A 210 17.03 11.60 -19.18
CA ASP A 210 17.69 11.83 -20.49
C ASP A 210 16.71 11.58 -21.64
N ARG A 211 15.91 10.50 -21.57
CA ARG A 211 14.85 10.20 -22.56
C ARG A 211 13.79 11.29 -22.58
N ALA A 212 13.32 11.72 -21.41
CA ALA A 212 12.29 12.75 -21.29
C ALA A 212 12.78 14.11 -21.83
N LEU A 213 14.03 14.48 -21.56
CA LEU A 213 14.67 15.69 -22.05
C LEU A 213 14.89 15.65 -23.57
N LEU A 214 15.33 14.51 -24.11
CA LEU A 214 15.49 14.32 -25.55
C LEU A 214 14.17 14.52 -26.30
N GLU A 215 13.08 13.95 -25.79
CA GLU A 215 11.75 14.16 -26.37
C GLU A 215 11.27 15.61 -26.26
N LYS A 216 11.55 16.28 -25.13
CA LYS A 216 11.26 17.72 -24.96
C LYS A 216 12.00 18.56 -26.01
N GLN A 217 13.28 18.28 -26.26
CA GLN A 217 14.08 18.95 -27.28
C GLN A 217 13.51 18.75 -28.69
N LYS A 218 13.15 17.52 -29.05
CA LYS A 218 12.50 17.22 -30.34
C LYS A 218 11.19 18.00 -30.51
N ARG A 219 10.37 18.07 -29.46
CA ARG A 219 9.11 18.81 -29.49
C ARG A 219 9.34 20.30 -29.72
N VAL A 220 10.27 20.91 -29.00
CA VAL A 220 10.61 22.34 -29.17
C VAL A 220 11.10 22.61 -30.60
N ALA A 221 11.99 21.77 -31.14
CA ALA A 221 12.49 21.90 -32.50
C ALA A 221 11.38 21.82 -33.56
N ASN A 222 10.42 20.90 -33.40
CA ASN A 222 9.29 20.75 -34.31
C ASN A 222 8.37 21.98 -34.29
N VAL A 223 8.14 22.59 -33.12
CA VAL A 223 7.33 23.82 -33.00
C VAL A 223 8.04 24.99 -33.68
N SER A 224 9.35 25.14 -33.49
CA SER A 224 10.13 26.18 -34.18
C SER A 224 10.08 26.05 -35.70
N ALA A 225 10.25 24.84 -36.23
CA ALA A 225 10.20 24.58 -37.67
C ALA A 225 8.81 24.84 -38.27
N ALA A 226 7.72 24.51 -37.57
CA ALA A 226 6.36 24.78 -38.02
C ALA A 226 6.03 26.28 -38.04
N GLY A 227 6.54 27.05 -37.07
CA GLY A 227 6.37 28.50 -37.02
C GLY A 227 7.03 29.22 -38.21
N GLU A 228 8.20 28.76 -38.66
CA GLU A 228 8.90 29.33 -39.83
C GLU A 228 8.17 29.08 -41.15
N GLN A 229 7.44 27.96 -41.28
CA GLN A 229 6.67 27.65 -42.48
C GLN A 229 5.37 28.46 -42.59
N SER A 230 4.76 28.87 -41.47
CA SER A 230 3.52 29.65 -41.49
C SER A 230 3.71 31.13 -41.86
N ILE A 231 4.95 31.63 -41.90
CA ILE A 231 5.29 33.03 -42.21
C ILE A 231 5.64 33.22 -43.70
N LYS A 232 5.86 32.12 -44.43
CA LYS A 232 6.17 32.14 -45.87
C LYS A 232 4.90 31.91 -46.69
#